data_AF-A0A410G3E6-F1
#
_entry.id   AF-A0A410G3E6-F1
#
_cell.length_a   1.000
_cell.length_b   1.000
_cell.length_c   1.000
_cell.angle_alpha   90.00
_cell.angle_beta   90.00
_cell.angle_gamma   90.00
#
_symmetry.space_group_name_H-M   'P 1'
#
loop_
_entity.id
_entity.type
_entity.pdbx_description
1 polymer ?
#
loop_
_entity_poly.entity_id
_entity_poly.type
_entity_poly.pdbx_seq_one_letter_code
_entity_poly.pdbx_strand_id
1 'polypeptide(L)'
;MKNLLTVLAFAGTLFIGMQSVSAQSLSQDQNRPEVIAKQETAKISDELGLNGDQQRATFRALVAKEVSYQKDVNGKDLNSPAVKAEKQKTDAALNEAMKKILTDDQYAKWLKTNN
;
A
#
# COMPACT_ATOMS: atom_id res chain seq x y z
N MET A 1 -55.95 -1.51 -32.75
CA MET A 1 -54.90 -0.60 -32.25
C MET A 1 -54.52 -0.99 -30.83
N LYS A 2 -53.21 -1.08 -30.58
CA LYS A 2 -52.51 -0.90 -29.30
C LYS A 2 -52.41 -2.08 -28.32
N ASN A 3 -51.23 -2.71 -28.41
CA ASN A 3 -50.32 -3.03 -27.30
C ASN A 3 -50.36 -4.45 -26.71
N LEU A 4 -49.72 -5.36 -27.47
CA LEU A 4 -49.36 -6.73 -27.11
C LEU A 4 -47.99 -6.81 -26.41
N LEU A 5 -47.70 -5.94 -25.43
CA LEU A 5 -46.38 -5.88 -24.79
C LEU A 5 -46.46 -5.35 -23.35
N THR A 6 -46.80 -6.18 -22.36
CA THR A 6 -46.28 -6.05 -20.97
C THR A 6 -46.65 -7.25 -20.08
N VAL A 7 -46.31 -8.48 -20.50
CA VAL A 7 -46.38 -9.64 -19.60
C VAL A 7 -45.07 -10.43 -19.72
N LEU A 8 -43.96 -9.86 -19.23
CA LEU A 8 -42.66 -10.57 -19.15
C LEU A 8 -41.68 -9.88 -18.17
N ALA A 9 -42.07 -9.64 -16.93
CA ALA A 9 -41.12 -9.13 -15.93
C ALA A 9 -41.45 -9.60 -14.51
N PHE A 10 -41.51 -10.91 -14.29
CA PHE A 10 -41.58 -11.46 -12.93
C PHE A 10 -40.88 -12.82 -12.80
N ALA A 11 -39.60 -12.89 -13.18
CA ALA A 11 -38.76 -14.06 -12.93
C ALA A 11 -37.25 -13.72 -12.91
N GLY A 12 -36.85 -12.62 -12.26
CA GLY A 12 -35.46 -12.13 -12.33
C GLY A 12 -34.82 -11.66 -11.02
N THR A 13 -35.43 -11.88 -9.85
CA THR A 13 -34.95 -11.28 -8.59
C THR A 13 -34.24 -12.22 -7.62
N LEU A 14 -33.93 -13.47 -7.99
CA LEU A 14 -33.24 -14.41 -7.10
C LEU A 14 -31.75 -14.63 -7.40
N PHE A 15 -31.14 -13.92 -8.35
CA PHE A 15 -29.70 -14.09 -8.65
C PHE A 15 -28.83 -12.84 -8.47
N ILE A 16 -29.38 -11.72 -7.97
CA ILE A 16 -28.61 -10.47 -7.73
C ILE A 16 -28.15 -10.37 -6.27
N GLY A 17 -27.74 -11.49 -5.68
CA GLY A 17 -27.32 -11.56 -4.27
C GLY A 17 -25.84 -11.89 -4.03
N MET A 18 -25.09 -12.38 -5.02
CA MET A 18 -23.76 -12.98 -4.79
C MET A 18 -22.57 -12.22 -5.37
N GLN A 19 -22.78 -11.07 -6.03
CA GLN A 19 -21.70 -10.40 -6.79
C GLN A 19 -20.98 -9.27 -6.02
N SER A 20 -21.44 -8.87 -4.83
CA SER A 20 -20.88 -7.70 -4.12
C SER A 20 -19.82 -8.02 -3.05
N VAL A 21 -19.65 -9.28 -2.65
CA VAL A 21 -18.71 -9.64 -1.56
C VAL A 21 -17.24 -9.65 -2.04
N SER A 22 -16.98 -9.98 -3.31
CA SER A 22 -15.63 -10.13 -3.87
C SER A 22 -14.91 -8.81 -4.17
N ALA A 23 -15.65 -7.71 -4.41
CA ALA A 23 -15.05 -6.40 -4.68
C ALA A 23 -14.66 -5.65 -3.39
N GLN A 24 -15.42 -5.82 -2.31
CA GLN A 24 -15.14 -5.17 -1.02
C GLN A 24 -13.93 -5.81 -0.32
N SER A 25 -13.74 -7.14 -0.43
CA SER A 25 -12.54 -7.81 0.10
C SER A 25 -11.27 -7.41 -0.65
N LEU A 26 -11.34 -7.27 -1.98
CA LEU A 26 -10.17 -6.95 -2.82
C LEU A 26 -9.66 -5.52 -2.58
N SER A 27 -10.56 -4.56 -2.37
CA SER A 27 -10.19 -3.17 -2.03
C SER A 27 -9.61 -3.05 -0.62
N GLN A 28 -10.09 -3.85 0.33
CA GLN A 28 -9.56 -3.86 1.70
C GLN A 28 -8.14 -4.44 1.76
N ASP A 29 -7.84 -5.46 0.95
CA ASP A 29 -6.53 -6.10 0.93
C ASP A 29 -5.41 -5.21 0.37
N GLN A 30 -5.72 -4.30 -0.57
CA GLN A 30 -4.70 -3.42 -1.19
C GLN A 30 -4.16 -2.33 -0.26
N ASN A 31 -4.90 -1.98 0.80
CA ASN A 31 -4.49 -0.96 1.77
C ASN A 31 -3.75 -1.52 2.99
N ARG A 32 -3.44 -2.82 2.98
CA ARG A 32 -2.69 -3.45 4.07
C ARG A 32 -1.21 -3.01 4.00
N PRO A 33 -0.61 -2.59 5.12
CA PRO A 33 0.80 -2.21 5.18
C PRO A 33 1.75 -3.22 4.54
N GLU A 34 1.48 -4.51 4.72
CA GLU A 34 2.31 -5.58 4.16
C GLU A 34 2.20 -5.70 2.65
N VAL A 35 1.04 -5.41 2.07
CA VAL A 35 0.85 -5.46 0.62
C VAL A 35 1.59 -4.31 -0.04
N ILE A 36 1.46 -3.09 0.51
CA ILE A 36 2.17 -1.89 0.06
C ILE A 36 3.68 -2.10 0.19
N ALA A 37 4.16 -2.51 1.37
CA ALA A 37 5.56 -2.77 1.64
C ALA A 37 6.15 -3.86 0.73
N LYS A 38 5.38 -4.91 0.39
CA LYS A 38 5.84 -5.97 -0.52
C LYS A 38 6.04 -5.45 -1.94
N GLN A 39 5.12 -4.61 -2.43
CA GLN A 39 5.25 -3.99 -3.75
C GLN A 39 6.44 -3.03 -3.80
N GLU A 40 6.63 -2.21 -2.77
CA GLU A 40 7.77 -1.29 -2.70
C GLU A 40 9.11 -2.04 -2.55
N THR A 41 9.15 -3.12 -1.75
CA THR A 41 10.34 -3.98 -1.66
C THR A 41 10.72 -4.57 -3.01
N ALA A 42 9.75 -5.05 -3.80
CA ALA A 42 10.01 -5.61 -5.11
C ALA A 42 10.65 -4.55 -6.05
N LYS A 43 10.10 -3.33 -6.07
CA LYS A 43 10.67 -2.22 -6.86
C LYS A 43 12.10 -1.89 -6.43
N ILE A 44 12.33 -1.69 -5.14
CA ILE A 44 13.67 -1.40 -4.60
C ILE A 44 14.63 -2.56 -4.88
N SER A 45 14.15 -3.80 -4.78
CA SER A 45 14.94 -5.00 -5.09
C SER A 45 15.43 -5.00 -6.54
N ASP A 46 14.54 -4.74 -7.48
CA ASP A 46 14.85 -4.70 -8.91
C ASP A 46 15.78 -3.53 -9.25
N GLU A 47 15.56 -2.36 -8.65
CA GLU A 47 16.36 -1.17 -8.88
C GLU A 47 17.77 -1.26 -8.30
N LEU A 48 17.93 -1.84 -7.11
CA LEU A 48 19.20 -1.85 -6.37
C LEU A 48 19.93 -3.19 -6.41
N GLY A 49 19.30 -4.23 -6.99
CA GLY A 49 19.84 -5.59 -7.00
C GLY A 49 19.98 -6.15 -5.58
N LEU A 50 18.93 -6.03 -4.76
CA LEU A 50 18.98 -6.48 -3.36
C LEU A 50 19.13 -8.00 -3.29
N ASN A 51 20.03 -8.47 -2.43
CA ASN A 51 20.10 -9.89 -2.11
C ASN A 51 18.95 -10.33 -1.17
N GLY A 52 18.79 -11.63 -0.95
CA GLY A 52 17.67 -12.16 -0.17
C GLY A 52 17.59 -11.67 1.28
N ASP A 53 18.72 -11.42 1.95
CA ASP A 53 18.73 -10.85 3.31
C ASP A 53 18.31 -9.39 3.31
N GLN A 54 18.83 -8.62 2.36
CA GLN A 54 18.48 -7.21 2.18
C GLN A 54 16.99 -7.06 1.86
N GLN A 55 16.44 -7.86 0.93
CA GLN A 55 15.02 -7.85 0.62
C GLN A 55 14.15 -8.10 1.87
N ARG A 56 14.48 -9.11 2.68
CA ARG A 56 13.74 -9.40 3.92
C ARG A 56 13.83 -8.26 4.93
N ALA A 57 15.00 -7.64 5.08
CA ALA A 57 15.19 -6.54 6.01
C ALA A 57 14.48 -5.26 5.53
N THR A 58 14.59 -4.92 4.24
CA THR A 58 13.88 -3.81 3.59
C THR A 58 12.38 -3.97 3.72
N PHE A 59 11.85 -5.18 3.48
CA PHE A 59 10.43 -5.45 3.67
C PHE A 59 9.96 -5.13 5.10
N ARG A 60 10.69 -5.59 6.13
CA ARG A 60 10.33 -5.30 7.53
C ARG A 60 10.38 -3.80 7.84
N ALA A 61 11.39 -3.09 7.33
CA ALA A 61 11.52 -1.65 7.51
C ALA A 61 10.36 -0.89 6.85
N LEU A 62 9.96 -1.29 5.65
CA LEU A 62 8.82 -0.71 4.94
C LEU A 62 7.49 -1.03 5.62
N VAL A 63 7.28 -2.25 6.12
CA VAL A 63 6.08 -2.57 6.92
C VAL A 63 5.99 -1.65 8.14
N ALA A 64 7.10 -1.42 8.84
CA ALA A 64 7.12 -0.53 10.00
C ALA A 64 6.76 0.93 9.61
N LYS A 65 7.27 1.42 8.48
CA LYS A 65 6.88 2.72 7.92
C LYS A 65 5.38 2.75 7.63
N GLU A 66 4.86 1.79 6.88
CA GLU A 66 3.47 1.80 6.42
C GLU A 66 2.48 1.67 7.58
N VAL A 67 2.79 0.88 8.61
CA VAL A 67 2.00 0.82 9.86
C VAL A 67 1.99 2.18 10.56
N SER A 68 3.14 2.85 10.63
CA SER A 68 3.26 4.17 11.27
C SER A 68 2.50 5.23 10.46
N TYR A 69 2.60 5.19 9.13
CA TYR A 69 1.84 6.06 8.24
C TYR A 69 0.33 5.83 8.39
N GLN A 70 -0.12 4.58 8.39
CA GLN A 70 -1.53 4.26 8.58
C GLN A 70 -2.07 4.79 9.91
N LYS A 71 -1.28 4.71 10.98
CA LYS A 71 -1.68 5.16 12.32
C LYS A 71 -1.64 6.68 12.47
N ASP A 72 -0.59 7.31 11.97
CA ASP A 72 -0.19 8.66 12.38
C ASP A 72 -0.19 9.70 11.26
N VAL A 73 -0.32 9.29 9.98
CA VAL A 73 -0.21 10.19 8.82
C VAL A 73 -1.42 10.09 7.88
N ASN A 74 -1.77 8.90 7.43
CA ASN A 74 -2.79 8.67 6.41
C ASN A 74 -4.17 9.13 6.90
N GLY A 75 -4.86 9.91 6.07
CA GLY A 75 -6.19 10.45 6.40
C GLY A 75 -6.19 11.56 7.45
N LYS A 76 -5.01 12.01 7.93
CA LYS A 76 -4.86 13.14 8.86
C LYS A 76 -4.44 14.42 8.14
N ASP A 77 -4.60 15.56 8.80
CA ASP A 77 -4.16 16.85 8.26
C ASP A 77 -2.63 16.94 8.24
N LEU A 78 -2.05 16.87 7.05
CA LEU A 78 -0.60 16.98 6.83
C LEU A 78 -0.04 18.36 7.17
N ASN A 79 -0.88 19.38 7.36
CA ASN A 79 -0.43 20.71 7.80
C ASN A 79 -0.27 20.82 9.33
N SER A 80 -0.91 19.91 10.08
CA SER A 80 -0.78 19.82 11.53
C SER A 80 0.69 19.61 11.95
N PRO A 81 1.22 20.42 12.89
CA PRO A 81 2.57 20.24 13.40
C PRO A 81 2.84 18.83 13.95
N ALA A 82 1.84 18.21 14.61
CA ALA A 82 1.98 16.86 15.16
C ALA A 82 2.10 15.79 14.07
N VAL A 83 1.29 15.88 13.00
CA VAL A 83 1.33 14.93 11.88
C VAL A 83 2.62 15.08 11.09
N LYS A 84 3.09 16.32 10.88
CA LYS A 84 4.42 16.58 10.27
C LYS A 84 5.55 15.96 11.08
N ALA A 85 5.52 16.10 12.39
CA ALA A 85 6.54 15.54 13.28
C ALA A 85 6.57 14.00 13.21
N GLU A 86 5.41 13.34 13.27
CA GLU A 86 5.35 11.87 13.14
C GLU A 86 5.77 11.37 11.76
N LYS A 87 5.40 12.08 10.69
CA LYS A 87 5.89 11.78 9.34
C LYS A 87 7.41 11.86 9.27
N GLN A 88 7.99 12.98 9.71
CA GLN A 88 9.44 13.18 9.70
C GLN A 88 10.18 12.13 10.52
N LYS A 89 9.67 11.81 11.71
CA LYS A 89 10.22 10.76 12.56
C LYS A 89 10.19 9.39 11.88
N THR A 90 9.07 9.06 11.22
CA THR A 90 8.93 7.79 10.49
C THR A 90 9.90 7.73 9.31
N ASP A 91 10.00 8.80 8.53
CA ASP A 91 10.90 8.87 7.37
C ASP A 91 12.37 8.80 7.81
N ALA A 92 12.74 9.47 8.91
CA ALA A 92 14.07 9.37 9.49
C ALA A 92 14.38 7.94 9.97
N ALA A 93 13.43 7.27 10.60
CA ALA A 93 13.59 5.88 11.02
C ALA A 93 13.78 4.93 9.82
N LEU A 94 13.05 5.14 8.73
CA LEU A 94 13.25 4.38 7.49
C LEU A 94 14.64 4.66 6.90
N ASN A 95 15.05 5.92 6.78
CA ASN A 95 16.37 6.28 6.26
C ASN A 95 17.50 5.58 7.05
N GLU A 96 17.43 5.62 8.38
CA GLU A 96 18.41 4.96 9.25
C GLU A 96 18.39 3.43 9.11
N ALA A 97 17.23 2.82 8.91
CA ALA A 97 17.12 1.39 8.64
C ALA A 97 17.74 1.04 7.28
N MET A 98 17.40 1.79 6.22
CA MET A 98 17.89 1.55 4.87
C MET A 98 19.41 1.70 4.78
N LYS A 99 19.98 2.70 5.48
CA LYS A 99 21.43 2.88 5.58
C LYS A 99 22.17 1.68 6.17
N LYS A 100 21.53 0.92 7.07
CA LYS A 100 22.11 -0.28 7.70
C LYS A 100 21.92 -1.55 6.86
N ILE A 101 20.90 -1.57 6.00
CA ILE A 101 20.53 -2.74 5.19
C ILE A 101 21.28 -2.74 3.86
N LEU A 102 21.37 -1.57 3.24
CA LEU A 102 21.96 -1.38 1.92
C LEU A 102 23.48 -1.23 2.01
N THR A 103 24.18 -1.58 0.93
CA THR A 103 25.57 -1.14 0.75
C THR A 103 25.63 0.36 0.50
N ASP A 104 26.80 0.97 0.64
CA ASP A 104 26.97 2.41 0.40
C ASP A 104 26.51 2.83 -1.01
N ASP A 105 26.85 2.04 -2.04
CA ASP A 105 26.42 2.30 -3.43
C ASP A 105 24.89 2.17 -3.60
N GLN A 106 24.30 1.13 -3.01
CA GLN A 106 22.86 0.92 -3.05
C GLN A 106 22.11 2.03 -2.31
N TYR A 107 22.61 2.44 -1.14
CA TYR A 107 22.04 3.53 -0.35
C TYR A 107 22.15 4.88 -1.08
N ALA A 108 23.30 5.17 -1.68
CA ALA A 108 23.48 6.37 -2.50
C ALA A 108 22.55 6.40 -3.72
N LYS A 109 22.28 5.25 -4.34
CA LYS A 109 21.30 5.14 -5.42
C LYS A 109 19.87 5.33 -4.90
N TRP A 110 19.52 4.69 -3.79
CA TRP A 110 18.23 4.81 -3.14
C TRP A 110 17.89 6.25 -2.74
N LEU A 111 18.84 7.00 -2.20
CA LEU A 111 18.66 8.42 -1.86
C LEU A 111 18.35 9.32 -3.07
N LYS A 112 18.69 8.89 -4.29
CA LYS A 112 18.39 9.65 -5.53
C LYS A 112 17.02 9.31 -6.10
N THR A 113 16.48 8.13 -5.79
CA THR A 113 15.17 7.68 -6.30
C THR A 113 14.04 7.88 -5.30
N ASN A 114 14.35 8.02 -4.00
CA ASN A 114 13.36 8.12 -2.92
C ASN A 114 13.32 9.47 -2.17
N ASN A 115 14.08 10.49 -2.60
CA ASN A 115 13.97 11.88 -2.09
C ASN A 115 13.29 12.81 -3.08
#